data_AF-J9EPF5-F1
#
_entry.id   AF-J9EPF5-F1
#
_cell.length_a   1.000
_cell.length_b   1.000
_cell.length_c   1.000
_cell.angle_alpha   90.00
_cell.angle_beta   90.00
_cell.angle_gamma   90.00
#
_symmetry.space_group_name_H-M   'P 1'
#
loop_
_entity.id
_entity.type
_entity.pdbx_description
1 polymer ?
#
loop_
_entity_poly.entity_id
_entity_poly.type
_entity_poly.pdbx_seq_one_letter_code
_entity_poly.pdbx_strand_id
1 'polypeptide(L)'
;MVKQAMSWVDRYHDQPLLVPLSCWIPPKKVERILSFTLPEWRPSCTILQPTYNHQHLLIAGNESSIGLVYMYHITSQLLIRTFKGHERRITSISISCDGSFFATTSTDCTVRIWNFSKDKAVHIMKPHRGRVICSLITSDCKYVITGGTDSCANVISVENWEVVHSFKDHTGTVVSLALASNDEFLVTGMFQFI
;
A
#
# COMPACT_ATOMS: atom_id res chain seq x y z
N MET A 1 25.49 -1.54 36.26
CA MET A 1 25.38 -2.70 35.34
C MET A 1 26.63 -3.57 35.32
N VAL A 2 27.85 -3.03 35.18
CA VAL A 2 29.09 -3.84 35.18
C VAL A 2 29.25 -4.68 36.46
N LYS A 3 29.00 -4.11 37.65
CA LYS A 3 29.07 -4.85 38.92
C LYS A 3 28.06 -6.01 39.03
N GLN A 4 26.91 -5.89 38.38
CA GLN A 4 25.87 -6.93 38.37
C GLN A 4 26.22 -8.05 37.38
N ALA A 5 26.80 -7.69 36.23
CA ALA A 5 27.34 -8.66 35.28
C ALA A 5 28.54 -9.44 35.85
N MET A 6 29.39 -8.81 36.67
CA MET A 6 30.51 -9.51 37.32
C MET A 6 30.05 -10.52 38.38
N SER A 7 28.97 -10.23 39.13
CA SER A 7 28.41 -11.20 40.09
C SER A 7 27.86 -12.48 39.45
N TRP A 8 27.58 -12.47 38.15
CA TRP A 8 27.15 -13.65 37.39
C TRP A 8 28.32 -14.54 36.97
N VAL A 9 29.53 -13.96 36.83
CA VAL A 9 30.75 -14.72 36.52
C VAL A 9 31.21 -15.52 37.74
N ASP A 10 31.02 -14.99 38.95
CA ASP A 10 31.48 -15.64 40.18
C ASP A 10 30.65 -16.87 40.59
N ARG A 11 29.46 -17.09 40.01
CA ARG A 11 28.58 -18.25 40.31
C ARG A 11 28.68 -19.39 39.28
N TYR A 12 29.71 -19.39 38.43
CA TYR A 12 29.86 -20.35 37.32
C TYR A 12 29.94 -21.82 37.78
N HIS A 13 30.28 -22.07 39.05
CA HIS A 13 30.55 -23.42 39.55
C HIS A 13 29.34 -24.14 40.13
N ASP A 14 28.23 -23.44 40.44
CA ASP A 14 27.15 -24.03 41.23
C ASP A 14 25.90 -24.41 40.42
N GLN A 15 25.55 -23.71 39.33
CA GLN A 15 24.41 -24.07 38.45
C GLN A 15 24.54 -23.50 37.02
N PRO A 16 24.13 -24.22 35.96
CA PRO A 16 24.07 -23.67 34.60
C PRO A 16 22.91 -22.68 34.48
N LEU A 17 23.21 -21.39 34.38
CA LEU A 17 22.22 -20.34 34.12
C LEU A 17 21.86 -20.33 32.63
N LEU A 18 20.65 -20.78 32.29
CA LEU A 18 20.00 -20.53 31.00
C LEU A 18 19.67 -19.04 30.89
N VAL A 19 20.54 -18.26 30.28
CA VAL A 19 20.22 -16.88 29.87
C VAL A 19 19.54 -16.95 28.50
N PRO A 20 18.25 -16.58 28.37
CA PRO A 20 17.66 -16.42 27.05
C PRO A 20 18.34 -15.25 26.34
N LEU A 21 19.18 -15.55 25.36
CA LEU A 21 19.81 -14.63 24.40
C LEU A 21 18.76 -14.07 23.42
N SER A 22 17.63 -13.55 23.89
CA SER A 22 16.85 -12.63 23.07
C SER A 22 17.54 -11.28 23.16
N CYS A 23 18.42 -10.99 22.20
CA CYS A 23 18.95 -9.64 21.98
C CYS A 23 17.76 -8.68 21.90
N TRP A 24 17.52 -7.94 22.98
CA TRP A 24 16.57 -6.84 22.98
C TRP A 24 17.20 -5.72 22.15
N ILE A 25 16.90 -5.72 20.85
CA ILE A 25 17.21 -4.60 19.98
C ILE A 25 16.13 -3.55 20.29
N PRO A 26 16.45 -2.43 20.96
CA PRO A 26 15.47 -1.39 21.15
C PRO A 26 15.00 -0.92 19.77
N PRO A 27 13.68 -0.81 19.52
CA PRO A 27 13.21 -0.32 18.24
C PRO A 27 13.83 1.04 17.96
N LYS A 28 14.29 1.26 16.72
CA LYS A 28 14.81 2.56 16.27
C LYS A 28 13.80 3.62 16.68
N LYS A 29 14.21 4.50 17.60
CA LYS A 29 13.36 5.62 18.04
C LYS A 29 13.10 6.49 16.81
N VAL A 30 11.85 6.85 16.55
CA VAL A 30 11.53 7.74 15.43
C VAL A 30 12.16 9.10 15.73
N GLU A 31 13.28 9.43 15.07
CA GLU A 31 14.08 10.62 15.39
C GLU A 31 13.51 11.91 14.78
N ARG A 32 12.71 11.81 13.72
CA ARG A 32 12.14 12.97 13.01
C ARG A 32 10.67 12.76 12.69
N ILE A 33 9.85 13.69 13.15
CA ILE A 33 8.43 13.79 12.80
C ILE A 33 8.29 15.04 11.94
N LEU A 34 7.80 14.88 10.72
CA LEU A 34 7.40 15.99 9.86
C LEU A 34 5.87 16.11 9.94
N SER A 35 5.38 17.33 10.17
CA SER A 35 3.96 17.64 10.08
C SER A 35 3.77 18.75 9.05
N PHE A 36 2.73 18.62 8.23
CA PHE A 36 2.32 19.62 7.26
C PHE A 36 0.81 19.62 7.16
N THR A 37 0.22 20.79 6.98
CA THR A 37 -1.23 20.98 6.95
C THR A 37 -1.65 21.37 5.54
N LEU A 38 -2.64 20.67 4.98
CA LEU A 38 -3.22 20.98 3.69
C LEU A 38 -4.42 21.93 3.91
N PRO A 39 -4.32 23.23 3.54
CA PRO A 39 -5.27 24.26 3.96
C PRO A 39 -6.70 24.08 3.42
N GLU A 40 -6.86 23.39 2.29
CA GLU A 40 -8.15 23.21 1.61
C GLU A 40 -8.57 21.72 1.51
N TRP A 41 -7.98 20.85 2.33
CA TRP A 41 -8.28 19.41 2.25
C TRP A 41 -9.57 19.08 2.99
N ARG A 42 -10.60 18.64 2.26
CA ARG A 42 -11.82 18.05 2.84
C ARG A 42 -11.71 16.53 2.79
N PRO A 43 -11.39 15.86 3.92
CA PRO A 43 -11.18 14.43 3.90
C PRO A 43 -12.51 13.70 3.72
N SER A 44 -12.55 12.78 2.75
CA SER A 44 -13.62 11.78 2.65
C SER A 44 -13.08 10.41 3.06
N CYS A 45 -12.22 9.84 2.22
CA CYS A 45 -11.44 8.64 2.47
C CYS A 45 -10.01 8.93 2.03
N THR A 46 -9.22 9.54 2.92
CA THR A 46 -7.86 9.96 2.59
C THR A 46 -6.95 8.74 2.48
N ILE A 47 -6.35 8.56 1.31
CA ILE A 47 -5.38 7.50 1.04
C ILE A 47 -4.00 8.15 1.00
N LEU A 48 -3.05 7.57 1.73
CA LEU A 48 -1.68 8.01 1.81
C LEU A 48 -0.78 6.86 1.38
N GLN A 49 0.01 7.07 0.34
CA GLN A 49 0.95 6.06 -0.14
C GLN A 49 2.31 6.72 -0.41
N PRO A 50 3.35 6.43 0.38
CA PRO A 50 4.71 6.92 0.11
C PRO A 50 5.27 6.22 -1.12
N THR A 51 6.05 6.92 -1.94
CA THR A 51 6.74 6.32 -3.08
C THR A 51 7.85 5.38 -2.64
N TYR A 52 8.25 4.47 -3.54
CA TYR A 52 9.30 3.49 -3.29
C TYR A 52 10.62 4.12 -2.80
N ASN A 53 10.99 5.27 -3.37
CA ASN A 53 12.18 6.01 -2.95
C ASN A 53 12.02 6.82 -1.65
N HIS A 54 10.85 6.80 -1.02
CA HIS A 54 10.51 7.55 0.20
C HIS A 54 10.77 9.07 0.14
N GLN A 55 10.82 9.65 -1.06
CA GLN A 55 10.98 11.10 -1.25
C GLN A 55 9.64 11.79 -1.45
N HIS A 56 8.67 11.07 -2.00
CA HIS A 56 7.38 11.61 -2.36
C HIS A 56 6.24 10.88 -1.64
N LEU A 57 5.13 11.57 -1.49
CA LEU A 57 3.91 11.05 -0.91
C LEU A 57 2.76 11.27 -1.89
N LEU A 58 2.07 10.18 -2.23
CA LEU A 58 0.83 10.22 -2.98
C LEU A 58 -0.33 10.35 -2.01
N ILE A 59 -1.20 11.33 -2.27
CA ILE A 59 -2.38 11.62 -1.47
C ILE A 59 -3.60 11.65 -2.40
N ALA A 60 -4.64 10.91 -2.03
CA ALA A 60 -5.95 10.98 -2.69
C ALA A 60 -7.07 11.02 -1.65
N GLY A 61 -8.29 11.36 -2.08
CA GLY A 61 -9.48 11.32 -1.21
C GLY A 61 -10.02 12.68 -0.77
N ASN A 62 -9.64 13.76 -1.47
CA ASN A 62 -10.25 15.07 -1.28
C ASN A 62 -11.69 15.06 -1.84
N GLU A 63 -12.65 15.51 -1.05
CA GLU A 63 -14.05 15.61 -1.45
C GLU A 63 -14.28 16.71 -2.50
N SER A 64 -13.53 17.82 -2.41
CA SER A 64 -13.64 18.93 -3.36
C SER A 64 -13.12 18.61 -4.76
N SER A 65 -12.23 17.62 -4.87
CA SER A 65 -11.56 17.23 -6.11
C SER A 65 -11.54 15.71 -6.27
N ILE A 66 -12.71 15.18 -6.59
CA ILE A 66 -12.93 13.75 -6.78
C ILE A 66 -12.02 13.23 -7.91
N GLY A 67 -11.37 12.09 -7.68
CA GLY A 67 -10.60 11.38 -8.71
C GLY A 67 -9.20 11.95 -8.98
N LEU A 68 -8.72 12.87 -8.16
CA LEU A 68 -7.35 13.39 -8.24
C LEU A 68 -6.40 12.65 -7.29
N VAL A 69 -5.18 12.42 -7.77
CA VAL A 69 -4.03 12.04 -6.94
C VAL A 69 -3.04 13.18 -6.92
N TYR A 70 -2.62 13.58 -5.73
CA TYR A 70 -1.61 14.60 -5.52
C TYR A 70 -0.29 13.94 -5.14
N MET A 71 0.81 14.45 -5.70
CA MET A 71 2.16 14.02 -5.36
C MET A 71 2.91 15.16 -4.67
N TYR A 72 3.21 14.96 -3.39
CA TYR A 72 3.95 15.91 -2.57
C TYR A 72 5.38 15.44 -2.37
N HIS A 73 6.32 16.38 -2.34
CA HIS A 73 7.66 16.10 -1.82
C HIS A 73 7.64 16.13 -0.30
N ILE A 74 8.16 15.09 0.35
CA ILE A 74 8.07 14.96 1.81
C ILE A 74 8.90 16.04 2.53
N THR A 75 10.10 16.33 2.03
CA THR A 75 11.02 17.28 2.71
C THR A 75 10.61 18.74 2.50
N SER A 76 10.24 19.12 1.27
CA SER A 76 9.87 20.51 0.97
C SER A 76 8.37 20.79 1.19
N GLN A 77 7.55 19.75 1.38
CA GLN A 77 6.10 19.85 1.56
C GLN A 77 5.38 20.54 0.38
N LEU A 78 6.04 20.60 -0.77
CA LEU A 78 5.50 21.22 -1.98
C LEU A 78 4.76 20.18 -2.83
N LEU A 79 3.65 20.62 -3.41
CA LEU A 79 2.97 19.87 -4.45
C LEU A 79 3.84 19.87 -5.71
N ILE A 80 4.25 18.68 -6.16
CA ILE A 80 5.03 18.54 -7.39
C ILE A 80 4.11 18.33 -8.58
N ARG A 81 3.13 17.44 -8.43
CA ARG A 81 2.30 16.99 -9.56
C ARG A 81 0.91 16.57 -9.11
N THR A 82 -0.04 16.70 -10.02
CA THR A 82 -1.43 16.25 -9.83
C THR A 82 -1.83 15.36 -11.00
N PHE A 83 -2.22 14.13 -10.71
CA PHE A 83 -2.70 13.17 -11.70
C PHE A 83 -4.22 13.27 -11.79
N LYS A 84 -4.71 13.67 -12.97
CA LYS A 84 -6.14 13.84 -13.24
C LYS A 84 -6.63 12.76 -14.18
N GLY A 85 -7.73 12.09 -13.82
CA GLY A 85 -8.38 11.20 -14.77
C GLY A 85 -9.51 10.34 -14.23
N HIS A 86 -9.51 9.96 -12.96
CA HIS A 86 -10.64 9.19 -12.41
C HIS A 86 -11.91 10.04 -12.36
N GLU A 87 -13.05 9.42 -12.65
CA GLU A 87 -14.35 10.09 -12.66
C GLU A 87 -15.02 10.06 -11.28
N ARG A 88 -14.58 9.13 -10.43
CA ARG A 88 -15.10 8.95 -9.07
C ARG A 88 -13.98 8.83 -8.04
N ARG A 89 -14.35 8.66 -6.78
CA ARG A 89 -13.41 8.54 -5.66
C ARG A 89 -12.46 7.36 -5.89
N ILE A 90 -11.19 7.63 -5.63
CA ILE A 90 -10.12 6.65 -5.58
C ILE A 90 -10.26 5.88 -4.27
N THR A 91 -10.08 4.57 -4.33
CA THR A 91 -10.27 3.64 -3.21
C THR A 91 -8.96 3.07 -2.70
N SER A 92 -7.97 2.89 -3.58
CA SER A 92 -6.60 2.57 -3.16
C SER A 92 -5.56 3.00 -4.20
N ILE A 93 -4.31 3.10 -3.74
CA ILE A 93 -3.12 3.43 -4.52
C ILE A 93 -2.06 2.36 -4.20
N SER A 94 -1.51 1.74 -5.23
CA SER A 94 -0.43 0.75 -5.11
C SER A 94 0.74 1.18 -5.97
N ILE A 95 1.96 1.07 -5.45
CA ILE A 95 3.17 1.53 -6.15
C ILE A 95 4.02 0.32 -6.49
N SER A 96 4.60 0.31 -7.69
CA SER A 96 5.51 -0.75 -8.10
C SER A 96 6.80 -0.71 -7.28
N CYS A 97 7.35 -1.87 -6.95
CA CYS A 97 8.58 -1.99 -6.18
C CYS A 97 9.82 -1.50 -6.92
N ASP A 98 9.76 -1.34 -8.24
CA ASP A 98 10.79 -0.66 -9.04
C ASP A 98 10.60 0.87 -9.11
N GLY A 99 9.48 1.39 -8.60
CA GLY A 99 9.11 2.81 -8.65
C GLY A 99 8.82 3.35 -10.06
N SER A 100 8.66 2.49 -11.07
CA SER A 100 8.42 2.91 -12.45
C SER A 100 6.98 3.37 -12.70
N PHE A 101 6.01 2.76 -12.03
CA PHE A 101 4.59 3.08 -12.17
C PHE A 101 3.84 2.98 -10.85
N PHE A 102 2.59 3.44 -10.86
CA PHE A 102 1.66 3.18 -9.78
C PHE A 102 0.26 2.89 -10.35
N ALA A 103 -0.46 2.03 -9.65
CA ALA A 103 -1.83 1.67 -9.96
C ALA A 103 -2.77 2.40 -9.00
N THR A 104 -3.88 2.89 -9.53
CA THR A 104 -4.96 3.47 -8.74
C THR A 104 -6.26 2.78 -9.08
N THR A 105 -7.05 2.51 -8.05
CA THR A 105 -8.38 1.93 -8.20
C THR A 105 -9.44 2.89 -7.74
N SER A 106 -10.63 2.79 -8.32
CA SER A 106 -11.69 3.74 -8.10
C SER A 106 -13.07 3.08 -8.12
N THR A 107 -14.02 3.80 -7.52
CA THR A 107 -15.45 3.48 -7.59
C THR A 107 -16.09 3.74 -8.95
N ASP A 108 -15.34 4.25 -9.93
CA ASP A 108 -15.75 4.30 -11.35
C ASP A 108 -15.59 2.94 -12.07
N CYS A 109 -15.28 1.87 -11.32
CA CYS A 109 -15.02 0.52 -11.83
C CYS A 109 -13.76 0.43 -12.70
N THR A 110 -12.89 1.44 -12.67
CA THR A 110 -11.65 1.47 -13.43
C THR A 110 -10.42 1.28 -12.54
N VAL A 111 -9.42 0.64 -13.13
CA VAL A 111 -8.06 0.57 -12.62
C VAL A 111 -7.20 1.35 -13.60
N ARG A 112 -6.50 2.37 -13.11
CA ARG A 112 -5.63 3.20 -13.94
C ARG A 112 -4.19 3.01 -13.55
N ILE A 113 -3.34 2.94 -14.56
CA ILE A 113 -1.89 2.82 -14.40
C ILE A 113 -1.27 4.13 -14.82
N TRP A 114 -0.40 4.64 -13.96
CA TRP A 114 0.23 5.93 -14.11
C TRP A 114 1.73 5.76 -14.13
N ASN A 115 2.39 6.57 -14.95
CA ASN A 115 3.84 6.72 -14.93
C ASN A 115 4.17 8.08 -14.32
N PHE A 116 5.14 8.12 -13.40
CA PHE A 116 5.52 9.36 -12.71
C PHE A 116 6.03 10.47 -13.66
N SER A 117 6.51 10.11 -14.84
CA SER A 117 6.98 11.06 -15.87
C SER A 117 5.86 11.65 -16.73
N LYS A 118 4.67 11.03 -16.76
CA LYS A 118 3.57 11.44 -17.64
C LYS A 118 2.38 11.97 -16.83
N ASP A 119 1.72 13.02 -17.34
CA ASP A 119 0.54 13.60 -16.67
C ASP A 119 -0.76 12.82 -16.88
N LYS A 120 -0.78 11.90 -17.85
CA LYS A 120 -1.95 11.10 -18.20
C LYS A 120 -1.74 9.64 -17.83
N ALA A 121 -2.83 8.96 -17.50
CA ALA A 121 -2.83 7.52 -17.30
C ALA A 121 -2.33 6.82 -18.57
N VAL A 122 -1.40 5.88 -18.39
CA VAL A 122 -0.81 5.11 -19.49
C VAL A 122 -1.81 4.04 -19.95
N HIS A 123 -2.44 3.36 -18.99
CA HIS A 123 -3.45 2.35 -19.24
C HIS A 123 -4.68 2.58 -18.36
N ILE A 124 -5.85 2.29 -18.93
CA ILE A 124 -7.14 2.36 -18.25
C ILE A 124 -7.81 1.01 -18.49
N MET A 125 -8.08 0.31 -17.41
CA MET A 125 -8.65 -1.04 -17.44
C MET A 125 -9.98 -1.06 -16.69
N LYS A 126 -10.87 -1.97 -17.10
CA LYS A 126 -12.13 -2.27 -16.40
C LYS A 126 -12.20 -3.77 -16.07
N PRO A 127 -11.36 -4.25 -15.13
CA PRO A 127 -11.32 -5.68 -14.79
C PRO A 127 -12.56 -6.13 -14.01
N HIS A 128 -13.24 -5.22 -13.32
CA HIS A 128 -14.40 -5.52 -12.48
C HIS A 128 -15.70 -5.00 -13.10
N ARG A 129 -16.79 -5.73 -12.88
CA ARG A 129 -18.15 -5.24 -13.23
C ARG A 129 -18.67 -4.24 -12.20
N GLY A 130 -18.18 -4.34 -10.98
CA GLY A 130 -18.50 -3.46 -9.86
C GLY A 130 -17.38 -2.47 -9.53
N ARG A 131 -17.59 -1.73 -8.44
CA ARG A 131 -16.60 -0.81 -7.87
C ARG A 131 -15.37 -1.59 -7.44
N VAL A 132 -14.18 -1.08 -7.74
CA VAL A 132 -12.91 -1.62 -7.25
C VAL A 132 -12.58 -0.96 -5.92
N ILE A 133 -12.25 -1.75 -4.90
CA ILE A 133 -12.08 -1.27 -3.52
C ILE A 133 -10.61 -1.29 -3.12
N CYS A 134 -9.90 -2.35 -3.47
CA CYS A 134 -8.53 -2.56 -3.05
C CYS A 134 -7.66 -2.97 -4.23
N SER A 135 -6.38 -2.59 -4.16
CA SER A 135 -5.35 -3.03 -5.06
C SER A 135 -4.05 -3.29 -4.33
N LEU A 136 -3.24 -4.13 -4.94
CA LEU A 136 -1.90 -4.45 -4.49
C LEU A 136 -1.03 -4.82 -5.70
N ILE A 137 0.27 -4.60 -5.59
CA ILE A 137 1.26 -5.00 -6.60
C ILE A 137 2.18 -6.02 -5.95
N THR A 138 2.55 -7.06 -6.69
CA THR A 138 3.50 -8.09 -6.25
C THR A 138 4.90 -7.50 -6.06
N SER A 139 5.71 -8.11 -5.19
CA SER A 139 7.08 -7.65 -4.95
C SER A 139 7.95 -7.72 -6.22
N ASP A 140 7.66 -8.67 -7.10
CA ASP A 140 8.32 -8.83 -8.40
C ASP A 140 7.85 -7.83 -9.49
N CYS A 141 6.87 -6.97 -9.18
CA CYS A 141 6.25 -6.00 -10.10
C CYS A 141 5.61 -6.59 -11.36
N LYS A 142 5.37 -7.91 -11.43
CA LYS A 142 4.79 -8.54 -12.62
C LYS A 142 3.28 -8.54 -12.63
N TYR A 143 2.67 -8.51 -11.45
CA TYR A 143 1.22 -8.62 -11.32
C TYR A 143 0.62 -7.50 -10.48
N VAL A 144 -0.55 -7.06 -10.90
CA VAL A 144 -1.43 -6.18 -10.13
C VAL A 144 -2.65 -6.98 -9.71
N ILE A 145 -2.92 -7.01 -8.42
CA ILE A 145 -4.06 -7.73 -7.84
C ILE A 145 -5.10 -6.69 -7.44
N THR A 146 -6.35 -6.89 -7.84
CA THR A 146 -7.45 -5.96 -7.56
C THR A 146 -8.66 -6.69 -7.01
N GLY A 147 -9.33 -6.08 -6.04
CA GLY A 147 -10.52 -6.64 -5.39
C GLY A 147 -11.69 -5.68 -5.49
N GLY A 148 -12.89 -6.23 -5.74
CA GLY A 148 -14.09 -5.45 -6.02
C GLY A 148 -15.35 -5.86 -5.25
N THR A 149 -16.40 -5.08 -5.47
CA THR A 149 -17.79 -5.34 -5.05
C THR A 149 -18.48 -6.45 -5.84
N ASP A 150 -17.88 -6.88 -6.95
CA ASP A 150 -18.36 -8.01 -7.76
C ASP A 150 -17.91 -9.37 -7.20
N SER A 151 -17.47 -9.40 -5.94
CA SER A 151 -17.01 -10.60 -5.24
C SER A 151 -15.85 -11.31 -5.93
N CYS A 152 -15.13 -10.59 -6.78
CA CYS A 152 -13.99 -11.10 -7.52
C CYS A 152 -12.71 -10.45 -7.02
N ALA A 153 -11.64 -11.25 -6.95
CA ALA A 153 -10.27 -10.76 -6.93
C ALA A 153 -9.60 -11.11 -8.26
N ASN A 154 -9.12 -10.13 -9.01
CA ASN A 154 -8.50 -10.32 -10.32
C ASN A 154 -6.99 -10.10 -10.22
N VAL A 155 -6.23 -10.96 -10.91
CA VAL A 155 -4.78 -10.85 -11.09
C VAL A 155 -4.53 -10.41 -12.52
N ILE A 156 -3.82 -9.31 -12.68
CA ILE A 156 -3.57 -8.63 -13.94
C ILE A 156 -2.07 -8.66 -14.24
N SER A 157 -1.67 -9.10 -15.43
CA SER A 157 -0.27 -9.05 -15.86
C SER A 157 0.11 -7.63 -16.25
N VAL A 158 1.28 -7.17 -15.79
CA VAL A 158 1.83 -5.84 -16.12
C VAL A 158 2.36 -5.78 -17.56
N GLU A 159 2.74 -6.91 -18.16
CA GLU A 159 3.28 -6.95 -19.54
C GLU A 159 2.21 -6.59 -20.57
N ASN A 160 1.02 -7.20 -20.43
CA ASN A 160 -0.06 -7.08 -21.41
C ASN A 160 -1.28 -6.30 -20.89
N TRP A 161 -1.34 -5.99 -19.60
CA TRP A 161 -2.50 -5.38 -18.93
C TRP A 161 -3.80 -6.17 -19.09
N GLU A 162 -3.67 -7.50 -19.13
CA GLU A 162 -4.79 -8.43 -19.24
C GLU A 162 -5.01 -9.18 -17.93
N VAL A 163 -6.26 -9.56 -17.66
CA VAL A 163 -6.64 -10.36 -16.50
C VAL A 163 -6.18 -11.80 -16.75
N VAL A 164 -5.15 -12.23 -16.02
CA VAL A 164 -4.61 -13.59 -16.07
C VAL A 164 -5.50 -14.55 -15.27
N HIS A 165 -5.93 -14.11 -14.09
CA HIS A 165 -6.74 -14.92 -13.20
C HIS A 165 -7.83 -14.13 -12.51
N SER A 166 -8.95 -14.80 -12.24
CA SER A 166 -10.13 -14.23 -11.58
C SER A 166 -10.62 -15.21 -10.53
N PHE A 167 -10.41 -14.86 -9.26
CA PHE A 167 -10.90 -15.61 -8.10
C PHE A 167 -12.32 -15.17 -7.80
N LYS A 168 -13.29 -16.09 -7.92
CA LYS A 168 -14.73 -15.82 -7.76
C LYS A 168 -15.34 -16.57 -6.57
N ASP A 169 -14.51 -17.04 -5.65
CA ASP A 169 -14.94 -17.89 -4.55
C ASP A 169 -15.61 -17.09 -3.41
N HIS A 170 -15.45 -15.77 -3.41
CA HIS A 170 -16.07 -14.91 -2.42
C HIS A 170 -17.57 -14.76 -2.67
N THR A 171 -18.37 -14.81 -1.60
CA THR A 171 -19.82 -14.58 -1.65
C THR A 171 -20.21 -13.12 -1.38
N GLY A 172 -19.23 -12.27 -1.05
CA GLY A 172 -19.43 -10.87 -0.66
C GLY A 172 -18.33 -9.98 -1.19
N THR A 173 -18.25 -8.74 -0.70
CA THR A 173 -17.34 -7.74 -1.25
C THR A 173 -15.91 -8.00 -0.79
N VAL A 174 -14.94 -7.96 -1.72
CA VAL A 174 -13.52 -8.04 -1.37
C VAL A 174 -13.07 -6.66 -0.88
N VAL A 175 -12.73 -6.55 0.41
CA VAL A 175 -12.44 -5.28 1.07
C VAL A 175 -10.93 -5.06 1.24
N SER A 176 -10.17 -6.13 1.46
CA SER A 176 -8.74 -6.03 1.73
C SER A 176 -7.97 -7.13 0.99
N LEU A 177 -6.74 -6.80 0.62
CA LEU A 177 -5.78 -7.70 -0.01
C LEU A 177 -4.44 -7.53 0.70
N ALA A 178 -3.78 -8.64 0.99
CA ALA A 178 -2.41 -8.65 1.49
C ALA A 178 -1.63 -9.79 0.81
N LEU A 179 -0.42 -9.51 0.35
CA LEU A 179 0.52 -10.53 -0.09
C LEU A 179 1.53 -10.83 1.01
N ALA A 180 1.90 -12.09 1.13
CA ALA A 180 3.11 -12.47 1.86
C ALA A 180 4.36 -11.96 1.12
N SER A 181 5.45 -11.76 1.85
CA SER A 181 6.70 -11.19 1.30
C SER A 181 7.37 -12.06 0.23
N ASN A 182 6.98 -13.33 0.11
CA ASN A 182 7.43 -14.26 -0.92
C ASN A 182 6.53 -14.26 -2.16
N ASP A 183 5.48 -13.43 -2.21
CA ASP A 183 4.44 -13.39 -3.26
C ASP A 183 3.66 -14.71 -3.49
N GLU A 184 3.92 -15.76 -2.69
CA GLU A 184 3.26 -17.06 -2.87
C GLU A 184 1.85 -17.11 -2.28
N PHE A 185 1.60 -16.35 -1.21
CA PHE A 185 0.33 -16.36 -0.49
C PHE A 185 -0.39 -15.03 -0.63
N LEU A 186 -1.56 -15.05 -1.26
CA LEU A 186 -2.51 -13.96 -1.28
C LEU A 186 -3.59 -14.17 -0.21
N VAL A 187 -3.71 -13.21 0.69
CA VAL A 187 -4.76 -13.16 1.70
C VAL A 187 -5.81 -12.14 1.26
N THR A 188 -7.03 -12.63 1.05
CA THR A 188 -8.20 -11.83 0.67
C THR A 188 -9.16 -11.68 1.84
N GLY A 189 -9.47 -10.44 2.20
CA GLY A 189 -10.48 -10.11 3.21
C GLY A 189 -11.84 -9.85 2.55
N MET A 190 -12.86 -10.61 2.96
CA MET A 190 -14.24 -10.45 2.48
C MET A 190 -15.11 -9.80 3.56
N PHE A 191 -16.04 -8.93 3.14
CA PHE A 191 -17.12 -8.44 3.98
C PHE A 191 -18.48 -8.89 3.44
N GLN A 192 -19.33 -9.39 4.33
CA GLN A 192 -20.72 -9.74 4.05
C GLN A 192 -21.63 -8.98 5.01
N PHE A 193 -22.68 -8.35 4.49
CA PHE A 193 -23.81 -7.92 5.32
C PHE A 193 -24.65 -9.17 5.61
N ILE A 194 -24.72 -9.57 6.89
CA ILE A 194 -25.68 -10.56 7.40
C ILE A 194 -26.79 -9.79 8.11
#